data_AF-A0A7J3Y0B9-F1
#
_entry.id   AF-A0A7J3Y0B9-F1
#
_cell.length_a   1.000
_cell.length_b   1.000
_cell.length_c   1.000
_cell.angle_alpha   90.00
_cell.angle_beta   90.00
_cell.angle_gamma   90.00
#
_symmetry.space_group_name_H-M   'P 1'
#
loop_
_entity.id
_entity.type
_entity.pdbx_description
1 polymer ?
#
loop_
_entity_poly.entity_id
_entity_poly.type
_entity_poly.pdbx_seq_one_letter_code
_entity_poly.pdbx_strand_id
1 'polypeptide(L)'
;ATSGMDVFLFPKLGGLKLLGDKSLVLTQGMAAEALRQGVKAMGRSGVAQALRSLGRGVGVFLYKNFYTMLATPPSPEAQLKASLEFLVDVFKALGLGDVEYELKGLEARFKVYGGFECEAARDAGVVGTAGDFTSGVLEGYLELAFGRRVGVKEEKCVARGDSHCEYKVSFYEPLSE
;
A
#
# COMPACT_ATOMS: atom_id res chain seq x y z
N ALA A 1 -12.74 10.01 28.06
CA ALA A 1 -13.47 11.12 27.40
C ALA A 1 -13.04 11.12 25.94
N THR A 2 -13.91 10.64 25.06
CA THR A 2 -13.73 10.73 23.61
C THR A 2 -13.99 12.19 23.21
N SER A 3 -12.94 13.01 23.19
CA SER A 3 -13.00 14.32 22.54
C SER A 3 -13.40 14.07 21.09
N GLY A 4 -14.44 14.77 20.62
CA GLY A 4 -15.11 14.52 19.33
C GLY A 4 -14.17 14.18 18.19
N MET A 5 -13.92 12.89 17.98
CA MET A 5 -13.09 12.38 16.90
C MET A 5 -13.88 12.51 15.62
N ASP A 6 -13.26 13.05 14.59
CA ASP A 6 -13.78 13.28 13.24
C ASP A 6 -14.80 12.21 12.79
N VAL A 7 -16.08 12.46 13.08
CA VAL A 7 -17.18 11.59 12.67
C VAL A 7 -17.52 11.99 11.24
N PHE A 8 -17.04 11.19 10.28
CA PHE A 8 -17.45 11.33 8.89
C PHE A 8 -18.87 10.78 8.73
N LEU A 9 -19.84 11.69 8.53
CA LEU A 9 -21.22 11.32 8.22
C LEU A 9 -21.32 10.96 6.74
N PHE A 10 -21.40 9.66 6.44
CA PHE A 10 -21.73 9.20 5.10
C PHE A 10 -23.24 9.44 4.83
N PRO A 11 -23.62 10.08 3.71
CA PRO A 11 -25.02 10.37 3.42
C PRO A 11 -25.87 9.09 3.41
N LYS A 12 -27.03 9.18 4.07
CA LYS A 12 -27.84 8.06 4.57
C LYS A 12 -28.37 7.08 3.50
N LEU A 13 -28.18 7.33 2.20
CA LEU A 13 -28.92 6.65 1.13
C LEU A 13 -28.16 6.40 -0.20
N GLY A 14 -26.84 6.66 -0.30
CA GLY A 14 -26.15 6.65 -1.63
C GLY A 14 -25.03 5.63 -1.84
N GLY A 15 -24.58 4.94 -0.79
CA GLY A 15 -23.31 4.20 -0.81
C GLY A 15 -22.10 5.15 -0.78
N LEU A 16 -20.96 4.66 -0.27
CA LEU A 16 -19.70 5.38 -0.37
C LEU A 16 -19.13 5.18 -1.77
N LYS A 17 -18.62 6.25 -2.39
CA LYS A 17 -17.85 6.16 -3.63
C LYS A 17 -16.51 6.86 -3.51
N LEU A 18 -15.48 6.25 -4.08
CA LEU A 18 -14.15 6.81 -4.26
C LEU A 18 -13.77 6.68 -5.74
N LEU A 19 -13.37 7.80 -6.36
CA LEU A 19 -12.98 7.86 -7.77
C LEU A 19 -14.03 7.26 -8.72
N GLY A 20 -15.32 7.42 -8.39
CA GLY A 20 -16.45 6.94 -9.19
C GLY A 20 -16.96 5.56 -8.82
N ASP A 21 -16.15 4.75 -8.13
CA ASP A 21 -16.47 3.38 -7.77
C ASP A 21 -17.07 3.25 -6.38
N LYS A 22 -17.93 2.23 -6.17
CA LYS A 22 -18.44 1.88 -4.85
C LYS A 22 -17.29 1.47 -3.94
N SER A 23 -17.25 2.02 -2.75
CA SER A 23 -16.18 1.78 -1.78
C SER A 23 -16.75 1.36 -0.43
N LEU A 24 -15.84 0.92 0.44
CA LEU A 24 -16.16 0.40 1.77
C LEU A 24 -15.17 0.99 2.79
N VAL A 25 -15.61 1.16 4.03
CA VAL A 25 -14.76 1.62 5.13
C VAL A 25 -14.47 0.43 6.04
N LEU A 26 -13.19 0.14 6.26
CA LEU A 26 -12.73 -0.81 7.27
C LEU A 26 -12.07 -0.05 8.40
N THR A 27 -12.39 -0.43 9.63
CA THR A 27 -11.67 0.07 10.81
C THR A 27 -10.41 -0.76 11.03
N GLN A 28 -9.42 -0.18 11.71
CA GLN A 28 -8.21 -0.90 12.12
C GLN A 28 -8.51 -2.15 12.96
N GLY A 29 -9.51 -2.08 13.86
CA GLY A 29 -9.94 -3.24 14.65
C GLY A 29 -10.53 -4.38 13.79
N MET A 30 -11.30 -4.05 12.75
CA MET A 30 -11.80 -5.05 11.79
C MET A 30 -10.64 -5.73 11.05
N ALA A 31 -9.65 -4.95 10.60
CA ALA A 31 -8.46 -5.49 9.94
C ALA A 31 -7.63 -6.38 10.89
N ALA A 32 -7.42 -5.95 12.13
CA ALA A 32 -6.67 -6.70 13.13
C ALA A 32 -7.35 -8.06 13.43
N GLU A 33 -8.67 -8.09 13.60
CA GLU A 33 -9.38 -9.35 13.82
C GLU A 33 -9.38 -10.25 12.57
N ALA A 34 -9.53 -9.69 11.36
CA ALA A 34 -9.43 -10.45 10.13
C ALA A 34 -8.04 -11.09 9.96
N LEU A 35 -6.97 -10.35 10.26
CA LEU A 35 -5.60 -10.87 10.29
C LEU A 35 -5.45 -12.00 11.32
N ARG A 36 -5.95 -11.79 12.54
CA ARG A 36 -5.88 -12.79 13.61
C ARG A 36 -6.58 -14.09 13.21
N GLN A 37 -7.77 -14.01 12.65
CA GLN A 37 -8.53 -15.19 12.19
C GLN A 37 -7.87 -15.85 10.99
N GLY A 38 -7.39 -15.07 10.01
CA GLY A 38 -6.67 -15.58 8.85
C GLY A 38 -5.41 -16.35 9.25
N VAL A 39 -4.62 -15.82 10.18
CA VAL A 39 -3.39 -16.47 10.66
C VAL A 39 -3.72 -17.78 11.40
N LYS A 40 -4.79 -17.82 12.20
CA LYS A 40 -5.25 -19.06 12.84
C LYS A 40 -5.68 -20.13 11.83
N ALA A 41 -6.34 -19.72 10.75
CA ALA A 41 -6.90 -20.64 9.77
C ALA A 41 -5.87 -21.15 8.74
N MET A 42 -4.97 -20.28 8.27
CA MET A 42 -4.10 -20.55 7.11
C MET A 42 -2.61 -20.42 7.43
N GLY A 43 -2.26 -20.07 8.67
CA GLY A 43 -0.89 -19.73 9.04
C GLY A 43 -0.44 -18.37 8.51
N ARG A 44 0.68 -17.87 9.05
CA ARG A 44 1.21 -16.55 8.70
C ARG A 44 1.65 -16.45 7.23
N SER A 45 2.31 -17.47 6.71
CA SER A 45 2.79 -17.50 5.32
C SER A 45 1.64 -17.49 4.30
N GLY A 46 0.56 -18.23 4.59
CA GLY A 46 -0.63 -18.25 3.74
C GLY A 46 -1.30 -16.88 3.67
N VAL A 47 -1.49 -16.22 4.82
CA VAL A 47 -2.01 -14.84 4.89
C VAL A 47 -1.08 -13.87 4.16
N ALA A 48 0.23 -13.95 4.37
CA ALA A 48 1.20 -13.07 3.72
C ALA A 48 1.13 -13.17 2.18
N GLN A 49 1.08 -14.40 1.64
CA GLN A 49 0.94 -14.62 0.20
C GLN A 49 -0.38 -14.04 -0.33
N ALA A 50 -1.49 -14.30 0.36
CA ALA A 50 -2.80 -13.79 -0.04
C ALA A 50 -2.83 -12.24 -0.05
N LEU A 51 -2.35 -11.61 1.01
CA LEU A 51 -2.29 -10.16 1.14
C LEU A 51 -1.41 -9.54 0.05
N ARG A 52 -0.23 -10.12 -0.22
CA ARG A 52 0.64 -9.63 -1.28
C ARG A 52 -0.02 -9.72 -2.66
N SER A 53 -0.68 -10.83 -2.97
CA SER A 53 -1.41 -10.97 -4.24
C SER A 53 -2.58 -9.99 -4.36
N LEU A 54 -3.35 -9.78 -3.29
CA LEU A 54 -4.42 -8.77 -3.26
C LEU A 54 -3.87 -7.36 -3.46
N GLY A 55 -2.82 -7.01 -2.73
CA GLY A 55 -2.13 -5.73 -2.84
C GLY A 55 -1.63 -5.49 -4.26
N ARG A 56 -1.03 -6.51 -4.89
CA ARG A 56 -0.58 -6.42 -6.29
C ARG A 56 -1.73 -6.13 -7.25
N GLY A 57 -2.88 -6.77 -7.05
CA GLY A 57 -4.09 -6.47 -7.82
C GLY A 57 -4.53 -5.01 -7.67
N VAL A 58 -4.52 -4.48 -6.43
CA VAL A 58 -4.83 -3.07 -6.14
C VAL A 58 -3.82 -2.14 -6.82
N GLY A 59 -2.52 -2.39 -6.70
CA GLY A 59 -1.48 -1.58 -7.36
C GLY A 59 -1.64 -1.51 -8.89
N VAL A 60 -1.93 -2.65 -9.52
CA VAL A 60 -2.24 -2.72 -10.96
C VAL A 60 -3.47 -1.89 -11.31
N PHE A 61 -4.53 -1.97 -10.50
CA PHE A 61 -5.76 -1.23 -10.71
C PHE A 61 -5.54 0.28 -10.61
N LEU A 62 -4.83 0.74 -9.57
CA LEU A 62 -4.49 2.15 -9.34
C LEU A 62 -3.74 2.73 -10.55
N TYR A 63 -2.76 2.00 -11.08
CA TYR A 63 -2.02 2.47 -12.25
C TYR A 63 -2.92 2.56 -13.49
N LYS A 64 -3.59 1.46 -13.85
CA LYS A 64 -4.34 1.34 -15.11
C LYS A 64 -5.59 2.20 -15.18
N ASN A 65 -6.24 2.45 -14.05
CA ASN A 65 -7.54 3.11 -14.02
C ASN A 65 -7.47 4.51 -13.47
N PHE A 66 -6.47 4.88 -12.68
CA PHE A 66 -6.40 6.23 -12.11
C PHE A 66 -5.20 7.02 -12.61
N TYR A 67 -3.98 6.47 -12.51
CA TYR A 67 -2.79 7.20 -12.91
C TYR A 67 -2.77 7.52 -14.42
N THR A 68 -3.12 6.54 -15.27
CA THR A 68 -3.17 6.72 -16.73
C THR A 68 -4.24 7.70 -17.22
N MET A 69 -5.21 8.08 -16.37
CA MET A 69 -6.20 9.11 -16.69
C MET A 69 -5.68 10.52 -16.44
N LEU A 70 -4.55 10.67 -15.75
CA LEU A 70 -3.92 11.97 -15.51
C LEU A 70 -3.29 12.51 -16.80
N ALA A 71 -3.11 13.83 -16.83
CA ALA A 71 -2.41 14.47 -17.95
C ALA A 71 -1.00 13.89 -18.10
N THR A 72 -0.62 13.53 -19.32
CA THR A 72 0.70 12.96 -19.61
C THR A 72 1.78 14.00 -19.34
N PRO A 73 2.73 13.74 -18.41
CA PRO A 73 3.81 14.67 -18.14
C PRO A 73 4.74 14.87 -19.36
N PRO A 74 5.39 16.04 -19.48
CA PRO A 74 6.10 16.42 -20.71
C PRO A 74 7.42 15.68 -20.95
N SER A 75 7.95 14.97 -19.95
CA SER A 75 9.20 14.20 -20.07
C SER A 75 9.13 12.89 -19.27
N PRO A 76 9.99 11.90 -19.59
CA PRO A 76 10.10 10.67 -18.81
C PRO A 76 10.43 10.90 -17.33
N GLU A 77 11.31 11.86 -16.99
CA GLU A 77 11.62 12.18 -15.60
C GLU A 77 10.42 12.79 -14.87
N ALA A 78 9.66 13.65 -15.56
CA ALA A 78 8.44 14.23 -15.01
C ALA A 78 7.36 13.15 -14.82
N GLN A 79 7.26 12.18 -15.73
CA GLN A 79 6.35 11.05 -15.63
C GLN A 79 6.70 10.14 -14.45
N LEU A 80 7.97 9.85 -14.25
CA LEU A 80 8.46 9.11 -13.11
C LEU A 80 8.08 9.79 -11.79
N LYS A 81 8.40 11.09 -11.67
CA LYS A 81 8.10 11.86 -10.47
C LYS A 81 6.59 11.91 -10.19
N ALA A 82 5.78 12.23 -11.18
CA ALA A 82 4.32 12.29 -11.04
C ALA A 82 3.72 10.93 -10.63
N SER A 83 4.26 9.83 -11.15
CA SER A 83 3.83 8.47 -10.77
C SER A 83 4.11 8.14 -9.31
N LEU A 84 5.27 8.54 -8.80
CA LEU A 84 5.64 8.33 -7.40
C LEU A 84 4.83 9.25 -6.46
N GLU A 85 4.64 10.52 -6.84
CA GLU A 85 3.82 11.47 -6.10
C GLU A 85 2.36 11.01 -6.02
N PHE A 86 1.79 10.52 -7.13
CA PHE A 86 0.46 9.92 -7.13
C PHE A 86 0.35 8.76 -6.13
N LEU A 87 1.37 7.89 -6.06
CA LEU A 87 1.37 6.76 -5.14
C LEU A 87 1.38 7.23 -3.67
N VAL A 88 2.17 8.25 -3.35
CA VAL A 88 2.18 8.88 -2.01
C VAL A 88 0.80 9.43 -1.66
N ASP A 89 0.19 10.19 -2.57
CA ASP A 89 -1.10 10.82 -2.35
C ASP A 89 -2.22 9.79 -2.18
N VAL A 90 -2.19 8.72 -2.98
CA VAL A 90 -3.18 7.63 -2.87
C VAL A 90 -3.05 6.88 -1.55
N PHE A 91 -1.83 6.59 -1.09
CA PHE A 91 -1.64 5.96 0.21
C PHE A 91 -2.26 6.78 1.33
N LYS A 92 -2.03 8.10 1.31
CA LYS A 92 -2.62 9.02 2.26
C LYS A 92 -4.14 9.09 2.15
N ALA A 93 -4.66 9.26 0.94
CA ALA A 93 -6.10 9.38 0.68
C ALA A 93 -6.88 8.11 1.06
N LEU A 94 -6.26 6.94 0.93
CA LEU A 94 -6.84 5.65 1.31
C LEU A 94 -6.63 5.30 2.79
N GLY A 95 -5.91 6.13 3.54
CA GLY A 95 -5.57 5.85 4.94
C GLY A 95 -4.65 4.64 5.10
N LEU A 96 -3.83 4.33 4.08
CA LEU A 96 -2.85 3.23 4.14
C LEU A 96 -1.58 3.63 4.90
N GLY A 97 -1.32 4.93 5.01
CA GLY A 97 -0.21 5.53 5.74
C GLY A 97 0.31 6.79 5.05
N ASP A 98 1.08 7.60 5.78
CA ASP A 98 1.84 8.71 5.19
C ASP A 98 3.16 8.16 4.63
N VAL A 99 3.48 8.52 3.39
CA VAL A 99 4.61 7.94 2.65
C VAL A 99 5.66 8.99 2.35
N GLU A 100 6.91 8.68 2.67
CA GLU A 100 8.08 9.35 2.12
C GLU A 100 8.82 8.38 1.21
N TYR A 101 9.43 8.89 0.14
CA TYR A 101 10.27 8.05 -0.72
C TYR A 101 11.59 8.73 -1.08
N GLU A 102 12.61 7.89 -1.29
CA GLU A 102 13.90 8.28 -1.85
C GLU A 102 14.18 7.37 -3.05
N LEU A 103 14.58 7.97 -4.18
CA LEU A 103 14.99 7.25 -5.38
C LEU A 103 16.50 7.40 -5.59
N LYS A 104 17.20 6.28 -5.75
CA LYS A 104 18.64 6.24 -6.02
C LYS A 104 18.95 5.17 -7.09
N GLY A 105 19.09 5.61 -8.33
CA GLY A 105 19.33 4.72 -9.46
C GLY A 105 18.18 3.73 -9.65
N LEU A 106 18.49 2.43 -9.62
CA LEU A 106 17.52 1.34 -9.74
C LEU A 106 16.98 0.84 -8.39
N GLU A 107 17.13 1.63 -7.33
CA GLU A 107 16.52 1.35 -6.03
C GLU A 107 15.67 2.53 -5.58
N ALA A 108 14.53 2.23 -4.96
CA ALA A 108 13.74 3.18 -4.19
C ALA A 108 13.56 2.70 -2.75
N ARG A 109 13.50 3.63 -1.80
CA ARG A 109 13.13 3.37 -0.41
C ARG A 109 11.85 4.10 -0.11
N PHE A 110 10.85 3.39 0.39
CA PHE A 110 9.60 3.96 0.86
C PHE A 110 9.52 3.82 2.37
N LYS A 111 9.36 4.93 3.08
CA LYS A 111 9.04 4.96 4.51
C LYS A 111 7.56 5.20 4.66
N VAL A 112 6.87 4.32 5.38
CA VAL A 112 5.43 4.41 5.62
C VAL A 112 5.21 4.60 7.11
N TYR A 113 4.65 5.75 7.46
CA TYR A 113 4.24 6.14 8.80
C TYR A 113 2.75 5.86 8.97
N GLY A 114 2.34 5.35 10.14
CA GLY A 114 0.94 5.02 10.38
C GLY A 114 0.41 3.91 9.45
N GLY A 115 1.27 2.95 9.08
CA GLY A 115 0.94 1.91 8.11
C GLY A 115 -0.21 1.02 8.56
N PHE A 116 -1.39 1.17 7.95
CA PHE A 116 -2.65 0.55 8.41
C PHE A 116 -2.53 -0.97 8.63
N GLU A 117 -1.93 -1.68 7.66
CA GLU A 117 -1.74 -3.13 7.71
C GLU A 117 -0.83 -3.55 8.89
N CYS A 118 0.29 -2.87 9.06
CA CYS A 118 1.31 -3.21 10.05
C CYS A 118 0.86 -2.83 11.47
N GLU A 119 0.11 -1.75 11.62
CA GLU A 119 -0.53 -1.41 12.89
C GLU A 119 -1.63 -2.41 13.26
N ALA A 120 -2.47 -2.80 12.30
CA ALA A 120 -3.45 -3.86 12.52
C ALA A 120 -2.78 -5.19 12.90
N ALA A 121 -1.64 -5.52 12.28
CA ALA A 121 -0.86 -6.70 12.61
C ALA A 121 -0.26 -6.65 14.03
N ARG A 122 0.27 -5.49 14.44
CA ARG A 122 0.72 -5.23 15.82
C ARG A 122 -0.43 -5.49 16.80
N ASP A 123 -1.59 -4.89 16.55
CA ASP A 123 -2.77 -5.02 17.42
C ASP A 123 -3.34 -6.45 17.41
N ALA A 124 -3.12 -7.19 16.31
CA ALA A 124 -3.45 -8.60 16.20
C ALA A 124 -2.51 -9.53 16.99
N GLY A 125 -1.34 -9.04 17.42
CA GLY A 125 -0.27 -9.83 18.03
C GLY A 125 0.57 -10.61 17.02
N VAL A 126 0.56 -10.21 15.75
CA VAL A 126 1.34 -10.82 14.68
C VAL A 126 2.74 -10.20 14.68
N VAL A 127 3.75 -11.02 15.01
CA VAL A 127 5.15 -10.57 15.15
C VAL A 127 5.91 -10.71 13.83
N GLY A 128 6.74 -9.73 13.50
CA GLY A 128 7.62 -9.72 12.34
C GLY A 128 7.27 -8.62 11.33
N THR A 129 7.76 -8.76 10.10
CA THR A 129 7.32 -7.94 8.97
C THR A 129 5.89 -8.31 8.60
N ALA A 130 5.06 -7.30 8.36
CA ALA A 130 3.61 -7.45 8.16
C ALA A 130 3.04 -6.66 6.99
N GLY A 131 3.86 -5.90 6.28
CA GLY A 131 3.45 -5.06 5.15
C GLY A 131 3.31 -5.82 3.84
N ASP A 132 2.65 -6.97 3.83
CA ASP A 132 2.57 -7.84 2.66
C ASP A 132 1.66 -7.27 1.58
N PHE A 133 0.48 -6.78 1.96
CA PHE A 133 -0.44 -6.05 1.09
C PHE A 133 0.22 -4.78 0.57
N THR A 134 0.84 -4.00 1.46
CA THR A 134 1.58 -2.78 1.08
C THR A 134 2.67 -3.07 0.07
N SER A 135 3.48 -4.11 0.32
CA SER A 135 4.51 -4.55 -0.62
C SER A 135 3.91 -4.96 -1.98
N GLY A 136 2.78 -5.67 -1.96
CA GLY A 136 2.05 -6.02 -3.17
C GLY A 136 1.59 -4.80 -3.96
N VAL A 137 1.01 -3.78 -3.30
CA VAL A 137 0.59 -2.53 -3.94
C VAL A 137 1.77 -1.86 -4.63
N LEU A 138 2.91 -1.74 -3.93
CA LEU A 138 4.14 -1.19 -4.50
C LEU A 138 4.61 -2.00 -5.72
N GLU A 139 4.64 -3.33 -5.64
CA GLU A 139 5.02 -4.18 -6.78
C GLU A 139 4.10 -3.96 -7.98
N GLY A 140 2.79 -4.13 -7.81
CA GLY A 140 1.84 -4.10 -8.92
C GLY A 140 1.77 -2.75 -9.61
N TYR A 141 1.88 -1.66 -8.84
CA TYR A 141 1.87 -0.32 -9.37
C TYR A 141 3.19 0.01 -10.09
N LEU A 142 4.34 -0.22 -9.42
CA LEU A 142 5.64 0.18 -9.93
C LEU A 142 6.10 -0.69 -11.11
N GLU A 143 5.70 -1.96 -11.19
CA GLU A 143 5.99 -2.80 -12.37
C GLU A 143 5.43 -2.18 -13.65
N LEU A 144 4.20 -1.67 -13.59
CA LEU A 144 3.55 -1.05 -14.74
C LEU A 144 4.07 0.38 -15.00
N ALA A 145 4.31 1.15 -13.94
CA ALA A 145 4.82 2.51 -14.07
C ALA A 145 6.22 2.58 -14.68
N PHE A 146 7.06 1.57 -14.42
CA PHE A 146 8.44 1.55 -14.89
C PHE A 146 8.66 0.57 -16.06
N GLY A 147 7.64 -0.23 -16.41
CA GLY A 147 7.75 -1.25 -17.45
C GLY A 147 8.84 -2.28 -17.17
N ARG A 148 9.09 -2.57 -15.88
CA ARG A 148 10.21 -3.41 -15.40
C ARG A 148 9.71 -4.34 -14.31
N ARG A 149 10.41 -5.47 -14.12
CA ARG A 149 10.16 -6.31 -12.95
C ARG A 149 10.60 -5.55 -11.69
N VAL A 150 9.77 -5.62 -10.65
CA VAL A 150 10.04 -4.96 -9.36
C VAL A 150 10.06 -6.02 -8.26
N GLY A 151 11.01 -5.89 -7.33
CA GLY A 151 11.04 -6.66 -6.09
C GLY A 151 10.91 -5.73 -4.90
N VAL A 152 10.06 -6.07 -3.94
CA VAL A 152 9.85 -5.28 -2.72
C VAL A 152 10.16 -6.10 -1.49
N LYS A 153 11.00 -5.56 -0.60
CA LYS A 153 11.36 -6.14 0.69
C LYS A 153 11.09 -5.15 1.81
N GLU A 154 10.28 -5.54 2.80
CA GLU A 154 10.13 -4.78 4.05
C GLU A 154 11.36 -5.02 4.94
N GLU A 155 12.10 -3.96 5.27
CA GLU A 155 13.31 -4.00 6.10
C GLU A 155 13.04 -3.57 7.55
N LYS A 156 12.09 -2.64 7.75
CA LYS A 156 11.59 -2.17 9.05
C LYS A 156 10.08 -2.31 9.13
N CYS A 157 9.56 -2.60 10.31
CA CYS A 157 8.12 -2.76 10.51
C CYS A 157 7.70 -2.35 11.93
N VAL A 158 6.61 -1.57 12.02
CA VAL A 158 6.03 -1.18 13.31
C VAL A 158 5.50 -2.38 14.12
N ALA A 159 5.11 -3.47 13.46
CA ALA A 159 4.73 -4.72 14.13
C ALA A 159 5.90 -5.42 14.84
N ARG A 160 7.15 -5.07 14.49
CA ARG A 160 8.37 -5.51 15.18
C ARG A 160 8.86 -4.47 16.22
N GLY A 161 8.23 -3.30 16.30
CA GLY A 161 8.62 -2.21 17.19
C GLY A 161 9.50 -1.14 16.56
N ASP A 162 9.71 -1.14 15.24
CA ASP A 162 10.34 -0.02 14.55
C ASP A 162 9.42 1.23 14.57
N SER A 163 9.97 2.44 14.41
CA SER A 163 9.17 3.68 14.41
C SER A 163 8.32 3.89 13.15
N HIS A 164 8.63 3.17 12.07
CA HIS A 164 7.95 3.21 10.78
C HIS A 164 8.21 1.90 10.03
N CYS A 165 7.43 1.66 8.98
CA CYS A 165 7.73 0.62 8.01
C CYS A 165 8.68 1.17 6.94
N GLU A 166 9.66 0.38 6.51
CA GLU A 166 10.57 0.76 5.42
C GLU A 166 10.62 -0.35 4.38
N TYR A 167 10.34 -0.01 3.13
CA TYR A 167 10.33 -0.91 2.00
C TYR A 167 11.46 -0.57 1.04
N LYS A 168 12.37 -1.51 0.86
CA LYS A 168 13.37 -1.47 -0.20
C LYS A 168 12.77 -2.02 -1.48
N VAL A 169 12.76 -1.21 -2.52
CA VAL A 169 12.26 -1.53 -3.85
C VAL A 169 13.44 -1.61 -4.82
N SER A 170 13.54 -2.72 -5.55
CA SER A 170 14.56 -2.94 -6.56
C SER A 170 13.92 -3.08 -7.93
N PHE A 171 14.38 -2.26 -8.88
CA PHE A 171 13.97 -2.30 -10.28
C PHE A 171 14.97 -3.16 -11.05
N TYR A 172 14.50 -4.27 -11.61
CA TYR A 172 15.35 -5.16 -12.39
C TYR A 172 15.34 -4.73 -13.86
N GLU A 173 16.46 -4.94 -14.54
CA GLU A 173 16.50 -4.80 -16.00
C GLU A 173 15.56 -5.83 -16.63
N PRO A 174 14.98 -5.52 -17.81
CA PRO A 174 14.31 -6.54 -18.61
C PRO A 174 15.31 -7.68 -18.85
N LEU A 175 14.86 -8.93 -18.73
CA LEU A 175 15.65 -10.05 -19.22
C LEU A 175 15.86 -9.78 -20.72
N SER A 176 17.10 -9.53 -21.14
CA SER A 176 17.43 -9.44 -22.56
C SER A 176 17.05 -10.77 -23.21
N GLU A 177 16.18 -10.73 -24.22
CA GLU A 177 15.93 -11.86 -25.12
C GLU A 177 17.19 -12.19 -25.94
#